data_AF-A0A0G1EX43-F1
#
_entry.id   AF-A0A0G1EX43-F1
#
_cell.length_a   1.000
_cell.length_b   1.000
_cell.length_c   1.000
_cell.angle_alpha   90.00
_cell.angle_beta   90.00
_cell.angle_gamma   90.00
#
_symmetry.space_group_name_H-M   'P 1'
#
loop_
_entity.id
_entity.type
_entity.pdbx_description
1 polymer ?
#
loop_
_entity_poly.entity_id
_entity_poly.type
_entity_poly.pdbx_seq_one_letter_code
_entity_poly.pdbx_strand_id
1 'polypeptide(L)'
;MKKYPLLYIAFVLVILLAVVHFVADALYLYWALWWFDNLSHFLAGFSLGFFSLHIFYESGLFGNKLSLSKAVFISFIFVMILGGVWEIFEYINGLTQSTEKYSLDVIHDLLSDALGAILALLLSPLLAGSRHRR
;
A
#
# COMPACT_ATOMS: atom_id res chain seq x y z
N MET A 1 3.45 -23.25 -15.05
CA MET A 1 3.78 -21.83 -14.84
C MET A 1 3.33 -21.42 -13.43
N LYS A 2 4.25 -21.04 -12.54
CA LYS A 2 3.87 -20.43 -11.26
C LYS A 2 3.24 -19.07 -11.57
N LYS A 3 1.91 -18.99 -11.53
CA LYS A 3 1.20 -17.70 -11.60
C LYS A 3 1.39 -17.02 -10.24
N TYR A 4 1.89 -15.79 -10.24
CA TYR A 4 2.07 -14.93 -9.06
C TYR A 4 0.93 -13.90 -9.02
N PRO A 5 -0.34 -14.30 -8.74
CA PRO A 5 -1.48 -13.40 -8.80
C PRO A 5 -1.30 -12.16 -7.93
N LEU A 6 -0.73 -12.29 -6.73
CA LEU A 6 -0.55 -11.14 -5.82
C LEU A 6 0.40 -10.09 -6.43
N LEU A 7 1.47 -10.53 -7.10
CA LEU A 7 2.39 -9.62 -7.80
C LEU A 7 1.70 -8.89 -8.96
N TYR A 8 0.91 -9.60 -9.77
CA TYR A 8 0.21 -8.97 -10.89
C TYR A 8 -0.83 -7.95 -10.41
N ILE A 9 -1.56 -8.26 -9.33
CA ILE A 9 -2.49 -7.33 -8.70
C ILE A 9 -1.74 -6.09 -8.19
N ALA A 10 -0.64 -6.29 -7.47
CA ALA A 10 0.20 -5.17 -7.00
C ALA A 10 0.66 -4.28 -8.16
N PHE A 11 1.12 -4.88 -9.27
CA PHE A 11 1.58 -4.12 -10.44
C PHE A 11 0.46 -3.30 -11.10
N VAL A 12 -0.73 -3.89 -11.26
CA VAL A 12 -1.90 -3.16 -11.77
C VAL A 12 -2.29 -2.01 -10.84
N LEU A 13 -2.25 -2.21 -9.52
CA LEU A 13 -2.55 -1.17 -8.55
C LEU A 13 -1.51 -0.05 -8.54
N VAL A 14 -0.21 -0.37 -8.72
CA VAL A 14 0.85 0.65 -8.85
C VAL A 14 0.66 1.46 -10.14
N ILE A 15 0.28 0.84 -11.26
CA ILE A 15 -0.05 1.58 -12.49
C ILE A 15 -1.24 2.50 -12.24
N LEU A 16 -2.29 2.01 -11.56
CA LEU A 16 -3.46 2.82 -11.22
C LEU A 16 -3.07 3.99 -10.32
N LEU A 17 -2.28 3.76 -9.27
CA LEU A 17 -1.76 4.80 -8.38
C LEU A 17 -0.97 5.85 -9.15
N ALA A 18 -0.07 5.43 -10.05
CA ALA A 18 0.71 6.35 -10.86
C ALA A 18 -0.19 7.23 -11.74
N VAL A 19 -1.20 6.64 -12.39
CA VAL A 19 -2.18 7.40 -13.19
C VAL A 19 -2.95 8.39 -12.31
N VAL A 20 -3.44 7.95 -11.16
CA VAL A 20 -4.16 8.80 -10.20
C VAL A 20 -3.29 9.97 -9.75
N HIS A 21 -2.04 9.70 -9.37
CA HIS A 21 -1.09 10.72 -8.92
C HIS A 21 -0.78 11.75 -10.01
N PHE A 22 -0.41 11.33 -11.22
CA PHE A 22 -0.09 12.26 -12.30
C PHE A 22 -1.31 13.09 -12.75
N VAL A 23 -2.51 12.49 -12.75
CA VAL A 23 -3.74 13.22 -13.04
C VAL A 23 -4.04 14.22 -11.93
N ALA A 24 -3.83 13.83 -10.67
CA ALA A 24 -4.07 14.68 -9.52
C ALA A 24 -3.13 15.88 -9.49
N ASP A 25 -1.85 15.68 -9.76
CA ASP A 25 -0.87 16.74 -9.86
C ASP A 25 -1.20 17.69 -11.03
N ALA A 26 -1.45 17.15 -12.23
CA ALA A 26 -1.74 17.94 -13.42
C ALA A 26 -3.03 18.79 -13.32
N LEU A 27 -4.02 18.32 -12.55
CA LEU A 27 -5.29 19.00 -12.33
C LEU A 27 -5.38 19.70 -10.97
N TYR A 28 -4.27 19.75 -10.22
CA TYR A 28 -4.20 20.31 -8.87
C TYR A 28 -5.20 19.71 -7.86
N LEU A 29 -5.57 18.43 -8.03
CA LEU A 29 -6.57 17.77 -7.18
C LEU A 29 -6.12 17.62 -5.72
N TYR A 30 -4.82 17.46 -5.46
CA TYR A 30 -4.28 17.44 -4.08
C TYR A 30 -4.61 18.74 -3.32
N TRP A 31 -4.66 19.87 -4.03
CA TRP A 31 -4.99 21.17 -3.44
C TRP A 31 -6.48 21.52 -3.52
N ALA A 32 -7.20 20.97 -4.52
CA ALA A 32 -8.62 21.25 -4.72
C ALA A 32 -9.54 20.35 -3.87
N LEU A 33 -9.11 19.12 -3.56
CA LEU A 33 -9.90 18.09 -2.89
C LEU A 33 -9.15 17.59 -1.66
N TRP A 34 -9.58 18.02 -0.47
CA TRP A 34 -8.94 17.71 0.81
C TRP A 34 -8.77 16.22 1.13
N TRP A 35 -9.55 15.32 0.51
CA TRP A 35 -9.50 13.88 0.75
C TRP A 35 -8.64 13.13 -0.29
N PHE A 36 -8.15 13.81 -1.33
CA PHE A 36 -7.53 13.13 -2.47
C PHE A 36 -6.21 12.46 -2.09
N ASP A 37 -5.50 13.04 -1.12
CA ASP A 37 -4.25 12.48 -0.63
C ASP A 37 -4.45 11.14 0.07
N ASN A 38 -5.46 11.08 0.96
CA ASN A 38 -5.93 9.83 1.58
C ASN A 38 -6.25 8.73 0.56
N LEU A 39 -6.83 9.07 -0.61
CA LEU A 39 -7.06 8.08 -1.67
C LEU A 39 -5.75 7.54 -2.25
N SER A 40 -4.75 8.41 -2.44
CA SER A 40 -3.42 8.03 -2.93
C SER A 40 -2.71 7.12 -1.93
N HIS A 41 -2.71 7.47 -0.64
CA HIS A 41 -2.20 6.63 0.45
C HIS A 41 -2.92 5.29 0.54
N PHE A 42 -4.24 5.27 0.46
CA PHE A 42 -4.99 4.01 0.45
C PHE A 42 -4.56 3.09 -0.71
N LEU A 43 -4.42 3.63 -1.93
CA LEU A 43 -3.95 2.85 -3.09
C LEU A 43 -2.50 2.39 -2.93
N ALA A 44 -1.63 3.22 -2.35
CA ALA A 44 -0.25 2.88 -2.02
C ALA A 44 -0.20 1.71 -1.02
N GLY A 45 -0.86 1.84 0.14
CA GLY A 45 -0.95 0.78 1.14
C GLY A 45 -1.55 -0.52 0.59
N PHE A 46 -2.58 -0.42 -0.25
CA PHE A 46 -3.22 -1.59 -0.87
C PHE A 46 -2.28 -2.31 -1.85
N SER A 47 -1.54 -1.55 -2.68
CA SER A 47 -0.56 -2.11 -3.61
C SER A 47 0.64 -2.74 -2.89
N LEU A 48 1.19 -2.05 -1.88
CA LEU A 48 2.32 -2.51 -1.07
C LEU A 48 1.94 -3.73 -0.21
N GLY A 49 0.70 -3.81 0.26
CA GLY A 49 0.17 -4.97 0.97
C GLY A 49 0.22 -6.24 0.11
N PHE A 50 -0.23 -6.16 -1.15
CA PHE A 50 -0.11 -7.31 -2.08
C PHE A 50 1.33 -7.64 -2.45
N PHE A 51 2.15 -6.61 -2.69
CA PHE A 51 3.56 -6.79 -3.03
C PHE A 51 4.36 -7.47 -1.92
N SER A 52 4.20 -7.02 -0.68
CA SER A 52 4.86 -7.62 0.49
C SER A 52 4.38 -9.04 0.74
N LEU A 53 3.07 -9.32 0.62
CA LEU A 53 2.56 -10.70 0.69
C LEU A 53 3.10 -11.60 -0.43
N HIS A 54 3.28 -11.06 -1.64
CA HIS A 54 3.94 -11.82 -2.70
C HIS A 54 5.36 -12.24 -2.28
N ILE A 55 6.13 -11.32 -1.71
CA ILE A 55 7.50 -11.57 -1.24
C ILE A 55 7.50 -12.60 -0.10
N PHE A 56 6.71 -12.38 0.95
CA PHE A 56 6.82 -13.13 2.20
C PHE A 56 6.02 -14.44 2.23
N TYR A 57 4.99 -14.58 1.38
CA TYR A 57 4.08 -15.73 1.40
C TYR A 57 4.05 -16.50 0.07
N GLU A 58 3.91 -15.82 -1.08
CA GLU A 58 3.64 -16.48 -2.36
C GLU A 58 4.91 -17.00 -3.05
N SER A 59 5.91 -16.12 -3.22
CA SER A 59 7.08 -16.30 -4.09
C SER A 59 8.04 -17.40 -3.61
N GLY A 60 8.18 -17.55 -2.29
CA GLY A 60 9.23 -18.38 -1.69
C GLY A 60 10.64 -17.83 -1.90
N LEU A 61 10.78 -16.51 -2.16
CA LEU A 61 12.05 -15.86 -2.45
C LEU A 61 13.13 -16.09 -1.37
N PHE A 62 12.71 -16.17 -0.10
CA PHE A 62 13.59 -16.39 1.05
C PHE A 62 13.74 -17.87 1.46
N GLY A 63 13.50 -18.81 0.53
CA GLY A 63 13.65 -20.25 0.75
C GLY A 63 12.47 -20.87 1.51
N ASN A 64 12.23 -20.43 2.75
CA ASN A 64 11.09 -20.88 3.55
C ASN A 64 9.93 -19.88 3.45
N LYS A 65 8.77 -20.35 2.95
CA LYS A 65 7.53 -19.58 3.01
C LYS A 65 7.14 -19.34 4.46
N LEU A 66 6.83 -18.11 4.81
CA LEU A 66 6.28 -17.82 6.12
C LEU A 66 4.87 -18.39 6.24
N SER A 67 4.46 -18.71 7.48
CA SER A 67 3.04 -18.95 7.74
C SER A 67 2.25 -17.70 7.38
N LEU A 68 1.01 -17.89 6.90
CA LEU A 68 0.17 -16.77 6.47
C LEU A 68 0.05 -15.69 7.56
N SER A 69 -0.11 -16.08 8.83
CA SER A 69 -0.16 -15.15 9.97
C SER A 69 1.09 -14.30 10.12
N LYS A 70 2.29 -14.89 9.98
CA LYS A 70 3.56 -14.17 10.06
C LYS A 70 3.75 -13.25 8.85
N ALA A 71 3.41 -13.73 7.66
CA ALA A 71 3.48 -12.93 6.44
C ALA A 71 2.54 -11.71 6.51
N VAL A 72 1.31 -11.89 6.99
CA VAL A 72 0.32 -10.82 7.20
C VAL A 72 0.87 -9.76 8.16
N PHE A 73 1.39 -10.18 9.32
CA PHE A 73 1.95 -9.25 10.30
C PHE A 73 3.15 -8.47 9.75
N ILE A 74 4.12 -9.15 9.15
CA ILE A 74 5.31 -8.49 8.57
C ILE A 74 4.92 -7.57 7.41
N SER A 75 3.95 -7.96 6.58
CA SER A 75 3.46 -7.14 5.47
C SER A 75 2.82 -5.85 5.98
N PHE A 76 2.01 -5.92 7.03
CA PHE A 76 1.43 -4.72 7.67
C PHE A 76 2.53 -3.78 8.16
N ILE A 77 3.50 -4.28 8.92
CA ILE A 77 4.63 -3.47 9.42
C ILE A 77 5.44 -2.87 8.26
N PHE A 78 5.67 -3.63 7.19
CA PHE A 78 6.36 -3.17 6.00
C PHE A 78 5.64 -1.97 5.35
N VAL A 79 4.32 -2.04 5.20
CA VAL A 79 3.53 -0.92 4.67
C VAL A 79 3.62 0.30 5.57
N MET A 80 3.44 0.13 6.89
CA MET A 80 3.51 1.26 7.83
C MET A 80 4.87 1.95 7.84
N ILE A 81 5.96 1.20 7.69
CA ILE A 81 7.31 1.77 7.57
C ILE A 81 7.42 2.60 6.29
N LEU A 82 6.93 2.11 5.16
CA LEU A 82 6.99 2.85 3.90
C LEU A 82 6.09 4.09 3.89
N GLY A 83 4.89 4.02 4.48
CA GLY A 83 4.04 5.19 4.72
C GLY A 83 4.78 6.24 5.54
N GLY A 84 5.37 5.85 6.67
CA GLY A 84 6.17 6.78 7.49
C GLY A 84 7.41 7.34 6.77
N VAL A 85 8.03 6.59 5.86
CA VAL A 85 9.12 7.09 5.01
C VAL A 85 8.61 8.14 4.02
N TRP A 86 7.38 7.98 3.49
CA TRP A 86 6.74 8.97 2.63
C TRP A 86 6.49 10.29 3.37
N GLU A 87 5.93 10.23 4.58
CA GLU A 87 5.74 11.42 5.43
C GLU A 87 7.05 12.16 5.71
N ILE A 88 8.12 11.41 6.00
CA ILE A 88 9.46 12.00 6.20
C ILE A 88 9.94 12.68 4.92
N PHE A 89 9.70 12.06 3.75
CA PHE A 89 10.04 12.63 2.46
C PHE A 89 9.29 13.96 2.24
N GLU A 90 8.00 14.03 2.52
CA GLU A 90 7.21 15.25 2.36
C GLU A 90 7.70 16.38 3.27
N TYR A 91 7.92 16.06 4.54
CA TYR A 91 8.43 17.01 5.52
C TYR A 91 9.77 17.62 5.08
N ILE A 92 10.72 16.80 4.61
CA ILE A 92 12.04 17.26 4.17
C ILE A 92 11.94 18.13 2.90
N ASN A 93 10.97 17.85 2.02
CA ASN A 93 10.78 18.61 0.78
C ASN A 93 9.83 19.81 0.92
N GLY A 94 9.31 20.08 2.13
CA GLY A 94 8.40 21.19 2.38
C GLY A 94 7.01 20.99 1.75
N LEU A 95 6.61 19.74 1.50
CA LEU A 95 5.29 19.34 1.02
C LEU A 95 4.31 19.19 2.18
N THR A 96 4.24 20.19 3.05
CA THR A 96 3.46 20.12 4.32
C THR A 96 2.19 20.99 4.29
N GLN A 97 1.75 21.36 3.09
CA GLN A 97 0.57 22.19 2.90
C GLN A 97 -0.70 21.37 3.12
N SER A 98 -1.27 21.47 4.32
CA SER A 98 -2.52 20.77 4.67
C SER A 98 -3.60 21.74 5.13
N THR A 99 -4.85 21.42 4.79
CA THR A 99 -6.03 22.18 5.24
C THR A 99 -6.33 21.99 6.73
N GLU A 100 -5.79 20.93 7.36
CA GLU A 100 -6.14 20.49 8.71
C GLU A 100 -4.97 20.45 9.70
N LYS A 101 -3.84 21.06 9.30
CA LYS A 101 -2.49 20.96 9.88
C LYS A 101 -1.81 19.66 9.51
N TYR A 102 -0.54 19.78 9.12
CA TYR A 102 0.29 18.66 8.66
C TYR A 102 0.37 17.47 9.64
N SER A 103 0.33 17.73 10.96
CA SER A 103 0.34 16.63 11.93
C SER A 103 -0.91 15.74 11.90
N LEU A 104 -2.05 16.29 11.48
CA LEU A 104 -3.31 15.54 11.37
C LEU A 104 -3.40 14.84 10.00
N ASP A 105 -2.89 15.48 8.96
CA ASP A 105 -2.61 14.93 7.62
C ASP A 105 -1.88 13.58 7.74
N VAL A 106 -0.68 13.59 8.34
CA VAL A 106 0.17 12.42 8.61
C VAL A 106 -0.62 11.28 9.29
N ILE A 107 -1.54 11.62 10.19
CA ILE A 107 -2.36 10.61 10.88
C ILE A 107 -3.37 10.00 9.89
N HIS A 108 -4.05 10.83 9.10
CA HIS A 108 -4.99 10.36 8.09
C HIS A 108 -4.31 9.55 6.98
N ASP A 109 -3.11 9.94 6.57
CA ASP A 109 -2.31 9.25 5.57
C ASP A 109 -1.87 7.87 6.04
N LEU A 110 -1.30 7.79 7.26
CA LEU A 110 -0.93 6.51 7.86
C LEU A 110 -2.15 5.61 8.16
N LEU A 111 -3.31 6.19 8.49
CA LEU A 111 -4.55 5.42 8.61
C LEU A 111 -5.03 4.90 7.25
N SER A 112 -4.90 5.69 6.19
CA SER A 112 -5.26 5.32 4.83
C SER A 112 -4.35 4.19 4.30
N ASP A 113 -3.04 4.30 4.54
CA ASP A 113 -2.07 3.23 4.27
C ASP A 113 -2.42 1.94 5.01
N ALA A 114 -2.75 2.04 6.30
CA ALA A 114 -3.15 0.90 7.13
C ALA A 114 -4.43 0.23 6.60
N LEU A 115 -5.44 1.01 6.21
CA LEU A 115 -6.69 0.50 5.66
C LEU A 115 -6.46 -0.21 4.32
N GLY A 116 -5.63 0.37 3.45
CA GLY A 116 -5.21 -0.25 2.19
C GLY A 116 -4.50 -1.59 2.45
N ALA A 117 -3.53 -1.60 3.36
CA ALA A 117 -2.83 -2.81 3.75
C ALA A 117 -3.79 -3.89 4.28
N ILE A 118 -4.66 -3.54 5.24
CA ILE A 118 -5.65 -4.46 5.82
C ILE A 118 -6.53 -5.05 4.72
N LEU A 119 -7.00 -4.26 3.76
CA LEU A 119 -7.80 -4.78 2.66
C LEU A 119 -7.03 -5.78 1.79
N ALA A 120 -5.76 -5.51 1.46
CA ALA A 120 -4.91 -6.47 0.75
C ALA A 120 -4.76 -7.77 1.54
N LEU A 121 -4.53 -7.67 2.84
CA LEU A 121 -4.38 -8.82 3.74
C LEU A 121 -5.64 -9.68 3.78
N LEU A 122 -6.83 -9.06 3.87
CA LEU A 122 -8.12 -9.74 3.88
C LEU A 122 -8.45 -10.43 2.54
N LEU A 123 -8.11 -9.81 1.41
CA LEU A 123 -8.39 -10.35 0.08
C LEU A 123 -7.35 -11.39 -0.37
N SER A 124 -6.14 -11.35 0.18
CA SER A 124 -5.04 -12.23 -0.22
C SER A 124 -5.36 -13.74 -0.20
N PRO A 125 -6.10 -14.32 0.77
CA PRO A 125 -6.36 -15.76 0.78
C PRO A 125 -7.33 -16.19 -0.33
N LEU A 126 -8.22 -15.28 -0.76
CA LEU A 126 -9.15 -15.50 -1.88
C LEU A 126 -8.39 -15.47 -3.21
N LEU A 127 -7.44 -14.56 -3.35
CA LEU A 127 -6.75 -14.25 -4.60
C LEU A 127 -5.48 -15.10 -4.82
N ALA A 128 -4.80 -15.53 -3.76
CA ALA A 128 -3.67 -16.46 -3.84
C ALA A 128 -4.09 -17.88 -4.28
N GLY A 129 -5.40 -18.16 -4.30
CA GLY A 129 -5.97 -19.45 -4.66
C GLY A 129 -5.75 -20.51 -3.59
N SER A 130 -6.62 -21.51 -3.58
CA SER A 130 -6.70 -22.67 -2.66
C SER A 130 -5.47 -23.59 -2.59
N ARG A 131 -4.27 -23.11 -2.95
CA ARG A 131 -3.00 -23.86 -2.90
C ARG A 131 -2.48 -24.16 -1.50
N HIS A 132 -3.07 -23.54 -0.46
CA HIS A 132 -2.62 -23.68 0.93
C HIS A 132 -3.65 -24.32 1.88
N ARG A 133 -4.76 -24.87 1.36
CA ARG A 133 -5.64 -25.78 2.12
C ARG A 133 -5.16 -27.23 1.96
N ARG A 134 -3.95 -27.54 2.43
CA ARG A 134 -3.47 -28.90 2.72
C ARG A 134 -2.48 -28.83 3.86
#